data_AF-A0A8C0K2J1-F1
#
_entry.id   AF-A0A8C0K2J1-F1
#
_cell.length_a   1.000
_cell.length_b   1.000
_cell.length_c   1.000
_cell.angle_alpha   90.00
_cell.angle_beta   90.00
_cell.angle_gamma   90.00
#
_symmetry.space_group_name_H-M   'P 1'
#
loop_
_entity.id
_entity.type
_entity.pdbx_description
1 polymer ?
#
loop_
_entity_poly.entity_id
_entity_poly.type
_entity_poly.pdbx_seq_one_letter_code
_entity_poly.pdbx_strand_id
1 'polypeptide(L)'
;MLLWEGGLIKVELCRAARKSCHQGPINQIVLDEGEVITIGADGCIRIWDFETVDTADSIDETGLLEIEPINELQVGKNVKLFSMIKMNEIGSNFWLAQDASGAIWKLDLSFSNITQDPDCLFSFHSGAIEALAVSPLTYLMATTALDCSVRIYDFASKTPLAQMKFKQGGTALAWVPRLVSYNGAQIIVGFEDGVVRVLELYDPKRLTVFAGRKKVSDADISLKQVFKPHTARVTALAYERDGEILATGSEDQTVFFFEVEKDYKPIGYITTPGPVCQLIWSPNSHPDSTLLIICENGYVLETPYPTIKEEEENRDVVSYEIKDMHIKCFHFSSVKSKTLRFIEIEKRKRLKELKEKQKEERRKQLAAEMGGNGEKEFHAEEEEVEAEEPLPEIFIPSTPCHILCGFYSEPGKFWVSLFGIEAEPIPEDIEDPKSYSIENARRKREHDKLMKEVEEIKAGKREKLKALRNEFWKLLEMNQELPKHMQFKRTVSLKEI
;
A
#
# COMPACT_ATOMS: atom_id res chain seq x y z
N MET A 1 -7.61 -24.87 -25.00
CA MET A 1 -7.74 -25.26 -23.57
C MET A 1 -6.97 -26.56 -23.40
N LEU A 2 -6.12 -26.71 -22.39
CA LEU A 2 -5.23 -27.89 -22.31
C LEU A 2 -5.78 -28.92 -21.31
N LEU A 3 -5.88 -30.18 -21.73
CA LEU A 3 -6.18 -31.32 -20.86
C LEU A 3 -4.88 -32.02 -20.50
N TRP A 4 -4.67 -32.29 -19.22
CA TRP A 4 -3.44 -32.89 -18.69
C TRP A 4 -3.72 -34.27 -18.10
N GLU A 5 -2.84 -35.22 -18.36
CA GLU A 5 -2.86 -36.55 -17.76
C GLU A 5 -1.44 -36.94 -17.32
N GLY A 6 -1.26 -37.32 -16.05
CA GLY A 6 0.04 -37.76 -15.54
C GLY A 6 1.17 -36.72 -15.60
N GLY A 7 0.87 -35.43 -15.68
CA GLY A 7 1.86 -34.34 -15.78
C GLY A 7 2.30 -34.00 -17.20
N LEU A 8 1.71 -34.64 -18.22
CA LEU A 8 1.89 -34.30 -19.63
C LEU A 8 0.58 -33.70 -20.19
N ILE A 9 0.71 -32.88 -21.22
CA ILE A 9 -0.46 -32.43 -22.00
C ILE A 9 -0.96 -33.63 -22.79
N LYS A 10 -2.17 -34.09 -22.48
CA LYS A 10 -2.85 -35.18 -23.19
C LYS A 10 -3.36 -34.70 -24.55
N VAL A 11 -4.11 -33.60 -24.55
CA VAL A 11 -4.70 -33.03 -25.75
C VAL A 11 -4.98 -31.53 -25.57
N GLU A 12 -4.89 -30.77 -26.65
CA GLU A 12 -5.34 -29.39 -26.72
C GLU A 12 -6.73 -29.31 -27.35
N LEU A 13 -7.68 -28.80 -26.58
CA LEU A 13 -9.06 -28.60 -27.00
C LEU A 13 -9.20 -27.27 -27.74
N CYS A 14 -9.84 -27.33 -28.90
CA CYS A 14 -10.17 -26.20 -29.76
C CYS A 14 -11.61 -26.31 -30.28
N ARG A 15 -12.16 -25.21 -30.80
CA ARG A 15 -13.45 -25.16 -31.48
C ARG A 15 -13.31 -25.51 -32.96
N ALA A 16 -14.42 -25.79 -33.61
CA ALA A 16 -14.50 -26.14 -35.03
C ALA A 16 -13.69 -25.16 -35.91
N ALA A 17 -13.01 -25.72 -36.91
CA ALA A 17 -12.06 -25.01 -37.76
C ALA A 17 -10.84 -24.48 -36.99
N ARG A 18 -10.36 -25.24 -35.99
CA ARG A 18 -9.18 -24.93 -35.16
C ARG A 18 -9.21 -23.55 -34.51
N LYS A 19 -10.38 -23.07 -34.14
CA LYS A 19 -10.52 -21.81 -33.39
C LYS A 19 -10.19 -22.04 -31.93
N SER A 20 -9.64 -21.04 -31.25
CA SER A 20 -9.46 -21.13 -29.80
C SER A 20 -10.82 -21.20 -29.08
N CYS A 21 -10.86 -21.86 -27.92
CA CYS A 21 -12.07 -21.95 -27.09
C CYS A 21 -12.60 -20.56 -26.68
N HIS A 22 -11.71 -19.60 -26.47
CA HIS A 22 -12.01 -18.19 -26.17
C HIS A 22 -11.12 -17.27 -27.02
N GLN A 23 -11.59 -16.05 -27.28
CA GLN A 23 -10.79 -15.01 -27.92
C GLN A 23 -9.98 -14.24 -26.86
N GLY A 24 -8.97 -14.91 -26.30
CA GLY A 24 -8.16 -14.40 -25.19
C GLY A 24 -7.93 -15.47 -24.12
N PRO A 25 -7.28 -15.13 -23.00
CA PRO A 25 -7.08 -16.06 -21.89
C PRO A 25 -8.42 -16.47 -21.27
N ILE A 26 -8.50 -17.75 -20.91
CA ILE A 26 -9.53 -18.28 -20.01
C ILE A 26 -9.07 -17.91 -18.60
N ASN A 27 -9.86 -17.11 -17.90
CA ASN A 27 -9.46 -16.59 -16.59
C ASN A 27 -9.91 -17.49 -15.43
N GLN A 28 -10.99 -18.26 -15.62
CA GLN A 28 -11.46 -19.23 -14.63
C GLN A 28 -12.15 -20.40 -15.32
N ILE A 29 -11.99 -21.58 -14.73
CA ILE A 29 -12.69 -22.82 -15.09
C ILE A 29 -13.38 -23.32 -13.83
N VAL A 30 -14.67 -23.66 -13.92
CA VAL A 30 -15.50 -24.15 -12.82
C VAL A 30 -16.17 -25.45 -13.25
N LEU A 31 -16.20 -26.45 -12.38
CA LEU A 31 -16.96 -27.67 -12.58
C LEU A 31 -18.21 -27.59 -11.68
N ASP A 32 -19.40 -27.67 -12.28
CA ASP A 32 -20.68 -27.60 -11.57
C ASP A 32 -21.65 -28.63 -12.18
N GLU A 33 -22.21 -29.53 -11.36
CA GLU A 33 -23.24 -30.50 -11.76
C GLU A 33 -22.92 -31.36 -13.02
N GLY A 34 -21.64 -31.62 -13.31
CA GLY A 34 -21.22 -32.39 -14.49
C GLY A 34 -20.98 -31.54 -15.74
N GLU A 35 -21.02 -30.23 -15.61
CA GLU A 35 -20.69 -29.28 -16.66
C GLU A 35 -19.39 -28.52 -16.32
N VAL A 36 -18.54 -28.35 -17.33
CA VAL A 36 -17.35 -27.50 -17.22
C VAL A 36 -17.74 -26.12 -17.73
N ILE A 37 -17.65 -25.10 -16.89
CA ILE A 37 -17.94 -23.71 -17.23
C ILE A 37 -16.62 -22.95 -17.34
N THR A 38 -16.39 -22.31 -18.48
CA THR A 38 -15.20 -21.50 -18.73
C THR A 38 -15.58 -20.04 -18.97
N ILE A 39 -14.86 -19.12 -18.34
CA ILE A 39 -15.01 -17.69 -18.56
C ILE A 39 -13.75 -17.12 -19.21
N GLY A 40 -13.93 -16.23 -20.19
CA GLY A 40 -12.81 -15.63 -20.92
C GLY A 40 -12.76 -14.12 -20.86
N ALA A 41 -11.57 -13.59 -21.15
CA ALA A 41 -11.36 -12.18 -21.39
C ALA A 41 -12.10 -11.64 -22.63
N ASP A 42 -12.70 -12.52 -23.44
CA ASP A 42 -13.59 -12.18 -24.56
C ASP A 42 -15.02 -11.79 -24.12
N GLY A 43 -15.32 -11.90 -22.83
CA GLY A 43 -16.65 -11.59 -22.30
C GLY A 43 -17.67 -12.70 -22.54
N CYS A 44 -17.22 -13.87 -23.00
CA CYS A 44 -18.04 -15.05 -23.20
C CYS A 44 -17.96 -15.97 -21.99
N ILE A 45 -19.06 -16.64 -21.72
CA ILE A 45 -19.15 -17.80 -20.85
C ILE A 45 -19.52 -18.98 -21.73
N ARG A 46 -18.78 -20.06 -21.61
CA ARG A 46 -19.01 -21.28 -22.38
C ARG A 46 -19.15 -22.46 -21.44
N ILE A 47 -20.12 -23.31 -21.71
CA ILE A 47 -20.39 -24.52 -20.94
C ILE A 47 -20.06 -25.72 -21.82
N TRP A 48 -19.30 -26.65 -21.28
CA TRP A 48 -18.83 -27.87 -21.94
C TRP A 48 -19.32 -29.08 -21.16
N ASP A 49 -19.59 -30.17 -21.87
CA ASP A 49 -19.92 -31.44 -21.25
C ASP A 49 -18.68 -32.04 -20.59
N PHE A 50 -18.73 -32.34 -19.29
CA PHE A 50 -17.57 -32.89 -18.59
C PHE A 50 -17.18 -34.26 -19.13
N GLU A 51 -18.14 -35.13 -19.44
CA GLU A 51 -17.84 -36.48 -19.94
C GLU A 51 -17.09 -36.42 -21.29
N THR A 52 -17.53 -35.54 -22.19
CA THR A 52 -16.85 -35.27 -23.46
C THR A 52 -15.43 -34.70 -23.25
N VAL A 53 -15.24 -33.84 -22.25
CA VAL A 53 -13.91 -33.27 -21.94
C VAL A 53 -12.98 -34.29 -21.27
N ASP A 54 -13.49 -35.14 -20.37
CA ASP A 54 -12.69 -36.13 -19.63
C ASP A 54 -12.24 -37.30 -20.54
N THR A 55 -13.11 -37.71 -21.45
CA THR A 55 -12.83 -38.78 -22.42
C THR A 55 -12.09 -38.31 -23.67
N ALA A 56 -11.78 -37.01 -23.77
CA ALA A 56 -11.05 -36.43 -24.88
C ALA A 56 -9.65 -37.04 -25.03
N ASP A 57 -9.34 -37.52 -26.23
CA ASP A 57 -8.04 -38.09 -26.58
C ASP A 57 -7.60 -37.61 -27.97
N SER A 58 -6.29 -37.54 -28.20
CA SER A 58 -5.75 -37.11 -29.49
C SER A 58 -5.89 -38.25 -30.51
N ILE A 59 -6.59 -38.00 -31.61
CA ILE A 59 -6.75 -38.99 -32.69
C ILE A 59 -5.55 -38.94 -33.67
N ASP A 60 -4.85 -37.79 -33.74
CA ASP A 60 -3.79 -37.50 -34.70
C ASP A 60 -2.50 -36.99 -34.02
N GLU A 61 -1.35 -37.05 -34.71
CA GLU A 61 -0.03 -36.53 -34.25
C GLU A 61 -0.02 -35.02 -33.90
N THR A 62 -1.08 -34.30 -34.25
CA THR A 62 -1.23 -32.87 -33.98
C THR A 62 -1.57 -32.55 -32.52
N GLY A 63 -2.07 -33.51 -31.75
CA GLY A 63 -2.47 -33.31 -30.35
C GLY A 63 -3.67 -32.37 -30.16
N LEU A 64 -4.41 -32.05 -31.22
CA LEU A 64 -5.58 -31.16 -31.19
C LEU A 64 -6.89 -31.97 -31.27
N LEU A 65 -7.89 -31.57 -30.49
CA LEU A 65 -9.25 -32.11 -30.58
C LEU A 65 -10.28 -30.97 -30.70
N GLU A 66 -11.21 -31.10 -31.65
CA GLU A 66 -12.29 -30.14 -31.86
C GLU A 66 -13.51 -30.51 -30.99
N ILE A 67 -13.93 -29.59 -30.12
CA ILE A 67 -15.11 -29.70 -29.25
C ILE A 67 -15.88 -28.37 -29.33
N GLU A 68 -17.20 -28.44 -29.40
CA GLU A 68 -18.06 -27.25 -29.28
C GLU A 68 -18.73 -27.18 -27.89
N PRO A 69 -18.93 -25.97 -27.35
CA PRO A 69 -19.65 -25.80 -26.09
C PRO A 69 -21.13 -26.18 -26.27
N ILE A 70 -21.73 -26.74 -25.22
CA ILE A 70 -23.16 -27.00 -25.13
C ILE A 70 -23.94 -25.68 -25.20
N ASN A 71 -23.49 -24.71 -24.41
CA ASN A 71 -24.12 -23.41 -24.27
C ASN A 71 -23.07 -22.29 -24.30
N GLU A 72 -23.45 -21.13 -24.86
CA GLU A 72 -22.61 -19.94 -24.95
C GLU A 72 -23.44 -18.70 -24.57
N LEU A 73 -22.91 -17.89 -23.65
CA LEU A 73 -23.49 -16.60 -23.23
C LEU A 73 -22.47 -15.48 -23.42
N GLN A 74 -22.81 -14.47 -24.21
CA GLN A 74 -22.04 -13.22 -24.32
C GLN A 74 -22.60 -12.21 -23.30
N VAL A 75 -21.79 -11.79 -22.33
CA VAL A 75 -22.23 -10.81 -21.32
C VAL A 75 -22.34 -9.40 -21.91
N GLY A 76 -21.44 -9.04 -22.82
CA GLY A 76 -21.49 -7.77 -23.53
C GLY A 76 -20.32 -7.57 -24.50
N LYS A 77 -20.40 -6.55 -25.37
CA LYS A 77 -19.39 -6.33 -26.43
C LYS A 77 -18.01 -5.91 -25.93
N ASN A 78 -17.94 -5.23 -24.78
CA ASN A 78 -16.70 -4.70 -24.21
C ASN A 78 -16.45 -5.21 -22.78
N VAL A 79 -16.98 -6.39 -22.46
CA VAL A 79 -16.84 -7.01 -21.13
C VAL A 79 -15.66 -7.97 -21.19
N LYS A 80 -14.81 -7.94 -20.17
CA LYS A 80 -13.68 -8.88 -20.02
C LYS A 80 -13.83 -9.60 -18.69
N LEU A 81 -14.41 -10.79 -18.70
CA LEU A 81 -14.71 -11.51 -17.47
C LEU A 81 -13.42 -11.99 -16.81
N PHE A 82 -13.31 -11.81 -15.50
CA PHE A 82 -12.12 -12.16 -14.73
C PHE A 82 -12.40 -13.30 -13.74
N SER A 83 -13.51 -13.20 -13.00
CA SER A 83 -13.90 -14.22 -12.04
C SER A 83 -15.42 -14.37 -11.98
N MET A 84 -15.89 -15.55 -11.60
CA MET A 84 -17.31 -15.85 -11.47
C MET A 84 -17.57 -16.79 -10.28
N ILE A 85 -18.71 -16.59 -9.60
CA ILE A 85 -19.15 -17.38 -8.45
C ILE A 85 -20.66 -17.65 -8.50
N LYS A 86 -21.08 -18.87 -8.15
CA LYS A 86 -22.50 -19.25 -8.08
C LYS A 86 -23.13 -18.66 -6.83
N MET A 87 -24.33 -18.10 -6.93
CA MET A 87 -25.08 -17.63 -5.76
C MET A 87 -25.57 -18.84 -4.96
N ASN A 88 -25.33 -18.82 -3.65
CA ASN A 88 -25.68 -19.94 -2.75
C ASN A 88 -27.14 -19.83 -2.24
N GLU A 89 -28.06 -19.47 -3.13
CA GLU A 89 -29.49 -19.42 -2.84
C GLU A 89 -30.18 -20.67 -3.41
N ILE A 90 -30.94 -21.37 -2.57
CA ILE A 90 -31.59 -22.63 -2.91
C ILE A 90 -32.54 -22.41 -4.10
N GLY A 91 -32.28 -23.12 -5.21
CA GLY A 91 -33.08 -23.05 -6.44
C GLY A 91 -32.75 -21.88 -7.37
N SER A 92 -31.71 -21.10 -7.08
CA SER A 92 -31.24 -20.02 -7.93
C SER A 92 -30.08 -20.51 -8.83
N ASN A 93 -30.23 -20.39 -10.15
CA ASN A 93 -29.16 -20.61 -11.13
C ASN A 93 -28.42 -19.32 -11.46
N PHE A 94 -28.40 -18.37 -10.52
CA PHE A 94 -27.74 -17.09 -10.71
C PHE A 94 -26.26 -17.16 -10.35
N TRP A 95 -25.47 -16.48 -11.15
CA TRP A 95 -24.04 -16.34 -10.99
C TRP A 95 -23.68 -14.86 -10.93
N LEU A 96 -22.68 -14.54 -10.11
CA LEU A 96 -22.06 -13.22 -10.07
C LEU A 96 -20.74 -13.29 -10.81
N ALA A 97 -20.55 -12.41 -11.77
CA ALA A 97 -19.30 -12.32 -12.52
C ALA A 97 -18.67 -10.93 -12.37
N GLN A 98 -17.38 -10.90 -12.05
CA GLN A 98 -16.59 -9.69 -12.02
C GLN A 98 -15.84 -9.55 -13.35
N ASP A 99 -15.91 -8.36 -13.95
CA ASP A 99 -15.10 -8.02 -15.10
C ASP A 99 -13.82 -7.24 -14.72
N ALA A 100 -12.83 -7.27 -15.62
CA ALA A 100 -11.57 -6.55 -15.45
C ALA A 100 -11.75 -5.02 -15.50
N SER A 101 -12.90 -4.52 -15.95
CA SER A 101 -13.23 -3.08 -15.95
C SER A 101 -13.86 -2.61 -14.63
N GLY A 102 -13.98 -3.49 -13.63
CA GLY A 102 -14.51 -3.18 -12.31
C GLY A 102 -16.04 -3.27 -12.20
N ALA A 103 -16.72 -3.87 -13.18
CA ALA A 103 -18.15 -4.12 -13.09
C ALA A 103 -18.48 -5.50 -12.53
N ILE A 104 -19.63 -5.59 -11.86
CA ILE A 104 -20.19 -6.80 -11.28
C ILE A 104 -21.52 -7.08 -11.98
N TRP A 105 -21.60 -8.25 -12.58
CA TRP A 105 -22.72 -8.73 -13.37
C TRP A 105 -23.46 -9.84 -12.65
N LYS A 106 -24.79 -9.84 -12.74
CA LYS A 106 -25.66 -10.96 -12.39
C LYS A 106 -26.06 -11.67 -13.67
N LEU A 107 -25.84 -12.98 -13.69
CA LEU A 107 -25.98 -13.82 -14.86
C LEU A 107 -26.89 -14.99 -14.55
N ASP A 108 -27.77 -15.33 -15.48
CA ASP A 108 -28.61 -16.53 -15.40
C ASP A 108 -28.05 -17.58 -16.36
N LEU A 109 -27.49 -18.66 -15.81
CA LEU A 109 -26.92 -19.76 -16.58
C LEU A 109 -27.87 -20.95 -16.69
N SER A 110 -29.19 -20.74 -16.57
CA SER A 110 -30.18 -21.82 -16.74
C SER A 110 -30.40 -22.25 -18.20
N PHE A 111 -30.04 -21.39 -19.17
CA PHE A 111 -30.26 -21.58 -20.62
C PHE A 111 -31.65 -22.14 -20.97
N SER A 112 -32.67 -21.67 -20.25
CA SER A 112 -34.07 -22.02 -20.44
C SER A 112 -34.80 -20.94 -21.24
N ASN A 113 -36.03 -21.21 -21.66
CA ASN A 113 -36.85 -20.21 -22.36
C ASN A 113 -37.20 -18.97 -21.51
N ILE A 114 -36.87 -18.98 -20.21
CA ILE A 114 -37.10 -17.88 -19.27
C ILE A 114 -35.80 -17.28 -18.73
N THR A 115 -34.65 -17.59 -19.35
CA THR A 115 -33.35 -17.06 -18.95
C THR A 115 -33.32 -15.54 -19.00
N GLN A 116 -32.81 -14.92 -17.93
CA GLN A 116 -32.67 -13.48 -17.84
C GLN A 116 -31.41 -13.00 -18.56
N ASP A 117 -31.53 -11.85 -19.24
CA ASP A 117 -30.38 -11.17 -19.82
C ASP A 117 -29.36 -10.78 -18.72
N PRO A 118 -28.06 -10.72 -19.04
CA PRO A 118 -27.03 -10.25 -18.12
C PRO A 118 -27.36 -8.87 -17.54
N ASP A 119 -27.37 -8.76 -16.20
CA ASP A 119 -27.69 -7.52 -15.49
C ASP A 119 -26.44 -6.94 -14.82
N CYS A 120 -26.05 -5.72 -15.16
CA CYS A 120 -24.90 -5.04 -14.57
C CYS A 120 -25.32 -4.40 -13.24
N LEU A 121 -25.08 -5.10 -12.12
CA LEU A 121 -25.46 -4.64 -10.79
C LEU A 121 -24.66 -3.40 -10.35
N PHE A 122 -23.34 -3.44 -10.55
CA PHE A 122 -22.44 -2.38 -10.08
C PHE A 122 -21.32 -2.11 -11.10
N SER A 123 -20.85 -0.88 -11.14
CA SER A 123 -19.66 -0.49 -11.89
C SER A 123 -18.76 0.36 -11.02
N PHE A 124 -17.50 -0.04 -10.89
CA PHE A 124 -16.46 0.65 -10.14
C PHE A 124 -15.29 1.05 -11.03
N HIS A 125 -14.33 1.79 -10.48
CA HIS A 125 -13.09 2.06 -11.19
C HIS A 125 -12.28 0.78 -11.41
N SER A 126 -11.65 0.67 -12.57
CA SER A 126 -10.67 -0.39 -12.84
C SER A 126 -9.29 0.06 -12.36
N GLY A 127 -8.84 -0.47 -11.22
CA GLY A 127 -7.52 -0.17 -10.64
C GLY A 127 -7.53 0.91 -9.55
N ALA A 128 -6.37 1.53 -9.34
CA ALA A 128 -6.18 2.55 -8.30
C ALA A 128 -6.96 3.83 -8.62
N ILE A 129 -7.50 4.46 -7.58
CA ILE A 129 -8.08 5.81 -7.68
C ILE A 129 -6.93 6.78 -7.55
N GLU A 130 -6.69 7.57 -8.60
CA GLU A 130 -5.57 8.51 -8.66
C GLU A 130 -5.86 9.78 -7.87
N ALA A 131 -7.11 10.26 -7.90
CA ALA A 131 -7.50 11.43 -7.12
C ALA A 131 -8.98 11.42 -6.72
N LEU A 132 -9.27 12.08 -5.61
CA LEU A 132 -10.58 12.20 -4.99
C LEU A 132 -10.77 13.62 -4.48
N ALA A 133 -11.94 14.21 -4.76
CA ALA A 133 -12.31 15.53 -4.26
C ALA A 133 -13.75 15.52 -3.76
N VAL A 134 -13.98 16.18 -2.63
CA VAL A 134 -15.31 16.32 -2.04
C VAL A 134 -15.82 17.73 -2.30
N SER A 135 -17.11 17.84 -2.61
CA SER A 135 -17.75 19.14 -2.75
C SER A 135 -17.70 19.94 -1.45
N PRO A 136 -17.30 21.22 -1.49
CA PRO A 136 -17.32 22.08 -0.31
C PRO A 136 -18.75 22.47 0.13
N LEU A 137 -19.77 22.18 -0.69
CA LEU A 137 -21.15 22.63 -0.49
C LEU A 137 -22.14 21.46 -0.31
N THR A 138 -21.84 20.29 -0.87
CA THR A 138 -22.77 19.15 -0.96
C THR A 138 -22.14 17.85 -0.51
N TYR A 139 -22.97 16.82 -0.35
CA TYR A 139 -22.51 15.45 -0.11
C TYR A 139 -22.03 14.75 -1.39
N LEU A 140 -21.54 15.53 -2.36
CA LEU A 140 -21.00 15.00 -3.60
C LEU A 140 -19.50 14.75 -3.46
N MET A 141 -19.06 13.69 -4.09
CA MET A 141 -17.65 13.33 -4.21
C MET A 141 -17.38 12.95 -5.65
N ALA A 142 -16.25 13.40 -6.16
CA ALA A 142 -15.74 13.05 -7.47
C ALA A 142 -14.48 12.19 -7.30
N THR A 143 -14.31 11.22 -8.18
CA THR A 143 -13.11 10.39 -8.28
C THR A 143 -12.67 10.28 -9.73
N THR A 144 -11.37 10.08 -9.92
CA THR A 144 -10.78 9.81 -11.22
C THR A 144 -9.75 8.71 -11.11
N ALA A 145 -9.56 7.96 -12.20
CA ALA A 145 -8.60 6.89 -12.28
C ALA A 145 -7.97 6.80 -13.68
N LEU A 146 -6.97 5.93 -13.81
CA LEU A 146 -6.36 5.58 -15.10
C LEU A 146 -7.27 4.76 -16.01
N ASP A 147 -8.43 4.32 -15.52
CA ASP A 147 -9.49 3.70 -16.31
C ASP A 147 -10.22 4.66 -17.27
N CYS A 148 -9.71 5.88 -17.40
CA CYS A 148 -10.22 6.96 -18.24
C CYS A 148 -11.63 7.44 -17.85
N SER A 149 -12.09 7.15 -16.63
CA SER A 149 -13.38 7.62 -16.15
C SER A 149 -13.26 8.61 -15.01
N VAL A 150 -14.17 9.57 -15.01
CA VAL A 150 -14.47 10.45 -13.89
C VAL A 150 -15.86 10.07 -13.39
N ARG A 151 -15.98 9.79 -12.09
CA ARG A 151 -17.20 9.31 -11.47
C ARG A 151 -17.63 10.23 -10.34
N ILE A 152 -18.93 10.41 -10.20
CA ILE A 152 -19.55 11.28 -9.21
C ILE A 152 -20.48 10.44 -8.34
N TYR A 153 -20.41 10.66 -7.03
CA TYR A 153 -21.16 9.92 -6.03
C TYR A 153 -21.86 10.87 -5.08
N ASP A 154 -23.07 10.52 -4.63
CA ASP A 154 -23.60 11.02 -3.36
C ASP A 154 -23.13 10.05 -2.26
N PHE A 155 -22.11 10.44 -1.50
CA PHE A 155 -21.55 9.56 -0.48
C PHE A 155 -22.45 9.44 0.76
N ALA A 156 -23.37 10.39 0.98
CA ALA A 156 -24.34 10.29 2.06
C ALA A 156 -25.48 9.31 1.70
N SER A 157 -25.89 9.26 0.43
CA SER A 157 -26.86 8.29 -0.07
C SER A 157 -26.25 6.96 -0.52
N LYS A 158 -24.92 6.87 -0.63
CA LYS A 158 -24.18 5.70 -1.13
C LYS A 158 -24.58 5.31 -2.55
N THR A 159 -24.87 6.30 -3.39
CA THR A 159 -25.33 6.10 -4.77
C THR A 159 -24.37 6.71 -5.77
N PRO A 160 -23.95 5.98 -6.83
CA PRO A 160 -23.32 6.60 -7.99
C PRO A 160 -24.34 7.49 -8.70
N LEU A 161 -23.90 8.64 -9.18
CA LEU A 161 -24.76 9.64 -9.82
C LEU A 161 -24.48 9.79 -11.30
N ALA A 162 -23.21 9.98 -11.65
CA ALA A 162 -22.81 10.24 -13.02
C ALA A 162 -21.42 9.68 -13.29
N GLN A 163 -21.17 9.35 -14.56
CA GLN A 163 -19.88 8.90 -15.04
C GLN A 163 -19.63 9.51 -16.41
N MET A 164 -18.43 10.03 -16.62
CA MET A 164 -17.96 10.45 -17.94
C MET A 164 -16.67 9.72 -18.28
N LYS A 165 -16.59 9.16 -19.49
CA LYS A 165 -15.40 8.49 -20.01
C LYS A 165 -14.67 9.40 -20.98
N PHE A 166 -13.35 9.40 -20.87
CA PHE A 166 -12.43 10.13 -21.73
C PHE A 166 -11.54 9.15 -22.48
N LYS A 167 -10.66 9.69 -23.34
CA LYS A 167 -9.66 8.89 -24.05
C LYS A 167 -8.44 8.58 -23.19
N GLN A 168 -8.14 9.44 -22.20
CA GLN A 168 -6.97 9.38 -21.33
C GLN A 168 -7.40 9.26 -19.86
N GLY A 169 -6.52 8.67 -19.04
CA GLY A 169 -6.68 8.55 -17.59
C GLY A 169 -6.57 9.90 -16.88
N GLY A 170 -7.42 10.14 -15.89
CA GLY A 170 -7.32 11.34 -15.06
C GLY A 170 -6.47 11.07 -13.82
N THR A 171 -5.56 12.01 -13.54
CA THR A 171 -4.44 11.88 -12.59
C THR A 171 -4.52 12.86 -11.42
N ALA A 172 -5.22 13.98 -11.59
CA ALA A 172 -5.42 14.98 -10.54
C ALA A 172 -6.87 15.47 -10.55
N LEU A 173 -7.40 15.85 -9.39
CA LEU A 173 -8.79 16.26 -9.24
C LEU A 173 -8.93 17.31 -8.13
N ALA A 174 -9.63 18.39 -8.42
CA ALA A 174 -10.01 19.39 -7.42
C ALA A 174 -11.45 19.86 -7.65
N TRP A 175 -12.14 20.18 -6.56
CA TRP A 175 -13.44 20.85 -6.64
C TRP A 175 -13.23 22.34 -6.83
N VAL A 176 -14.02 22.98 -7.70
CA VAL A 176 -13.92 24.43 -7.89
C VAL A 176 -14.42 25.14 -6.61
N PRO A 177 -13.65 26.09 -6.04
CA PRO A 177 -14.04 26.79 -4.82
C PRO A 177 -15.38 27.48 -4.96
N ARG A 178 -16.10 27.61 -3.83
CA ARG A 178 -17.42 28.24 -3.78
C ARG A 178 -17.43 29.69 -4.28
N LEU A 179 -16.33 30.41 -4.10
CA LEU A 179 -16.19 31.81 -4.52
C LEU A 179 -16.28 31.96 -6.05
N VAL A 180 -15.82 30.95 -6.79
CA VAL A 180 -15.90 30.87 -8.25
C VAL A 180 -17.18 30.17 -8.70
N SER A 181 -17.49 29.03 -8.06
CA SER A 181 -18.65 28.19 -8.39
C SER A 181 -19.65 28.22 -7.24
N TYR A 182 -20.55 29.21 -7.24
CA TYR A 182 -21.53 29.39 -6.16
C TYR A 182 -22.50 28.21 -6.00
N ASN A 183 -22.76 27.48 -7.09
CA ASN A 183 -23.60 26.28 -7.08
C ASN A 183 -22.84 25.02 -6.62
N GLY A 184 -21.51 25.09 -6.46
CA GLY A 184 -20.67 23.95 -6.10
C GLY A 184 -20.73 22.81 -7.11
N ALA A 185 -21.06 23.12 -8.37
CA ALA A 185 -21.32 22.11 -9.39
C ALA A 185 -20.16 21.92 -10.37
N GLN A 186 -19.04 22.63 -10.17
CA GLN A 186 -17.88 22.53 -11.08
C GLN A 186 -16.72 21.80 -10.43
N ILE A 187 -16.07 20.95 -11.21
CA ILE A 187 -14.85 20.22 -10.85
C ILE A 187 -13.81 20.42 -11.94
N ILE A 188 -12.54 20.30 -11.56
CA ILE A 188 -11.42 20.36 -12.50
C ILE A 188 -10.60 19.08 -12.40
N VAL A 189 -10.26 18.53 -13.56
CA VAL A 189 -9.58 17.24 -13.68
C VAL A 189 -8.35 17.40 -14.57
N GLY A 190 -7.20 16.96 -14.05
CA GLY A 190 -5.94 16.87 -14.79
C GLY A 190 -5.75 15.46 -15.32
N PHE A 191 -5.17 15.33 -16.51
CA PHE A 191 -5.02 14.06 -17.22
C PHE A 191 -3.57 13.71 -17.54
N GLU A 192 -3.36 12.44 -17.89
CA GLU A 192 -2.07 11.87 -18.25
C GLU A 192 -1.39 12.53 -19.47
N ASP A 193 -2.18 13.12 -20.36
CA ASP A 193 -1.69 13.80 -21.58
C ASP A 193 -1.34 15.28 -21.38
N GLY A 194 -1.38 15.76 -20.13
CA GLY A 194 -1.14 17.15 -19.77
C GLY A 194 -2.33 18.08 -19.98
N VAL A 195 -3.49 17.54 -20.37
CA VAL A 195 -4.72 18.31 -20.53
C VAL A 195 -5.42 18.48 -19.19
N VAL A 196 -5.98 19.67 -18.97
CA VAL A 196 -6.84 19.98 -17.84
C VAL A 196 -8.25 20.26 -18.39
N ARG A 197 -9.27 19.66 -17.74
CA ARG A 197 -10.67 19.81 -18.13
C ARG A 197 -11.48 20.33 -16.96
N VAL A 198 -12.32 21.32 -17.23
CA VAL A 198 -13.32 21.84 -16.29
C VAL A 198 -14.66 21.22 -16.65
N LEU A 199 -15.25 20.52 -15.69
CA LEU A 199 -16.49 19.79 -15.84
C LEU A 199 -17.58 20.44 -14.99
N GLU A 200 -18.78 20.51 -15.53
CA GLU A 200 -19.95 21.05 -14.84
C GLU A 200 -21.01 19.97 -14.65
N LEU A 201 -21.40 19.78 -13.40
CA LEU A 201 -22.48 18.93 -12.94
C LEU A 201 -23.80 19.67 -13.13
N TYR A 202 -24.75 19.02 -13.76
CA TYR A 202 -26.07 19.58 -13.98
C TYR A 202 -27.13 18.51 -13.83
N ASP A 203 -28.35 18.94 -13.54
CA ASP A 203 -29.53 18.09 -13.58
C ASP A 203 -30.18 18.25 -14.97
N PRO A 204 -30.28 17.20 -15.81
CA PRO A 204 -30.88 17.28 -17.14
C PRO A 204 -32.34 17.76 -17.11
N LYS A 205 -33.04 17.51 -15.99
CA LYS A 205 -34.43 17.96 -15.80
C LYS A 205 -34.50 19.40 -15.27
N ARG A 206 -33.34 20.02 -14.97
CA ARG A 206 -33.18 21.37 -14.40
C ARG A 206 -33.91 21.58 -13.07
N LEU A 207 -34.16 20.50 -12.32
CA LEU A 207 -35.02 20.52 -11.13
C LEU A 207 -34.26 20.80 -9.82
N THR A 208 -32.93 20.74 -9.79
CA THR A 208 -32.15 20.96 -8.56
C THR A 208 -31.07 22.04 -8.66
N VAL A 209 -31.11 22.96 -7.70
CA VAL A 209 -29.96 23.75 -7.27
C VAL A 209 -29.20 22.88 -6.26
N PHE A 210 -27.91 22.62 -6.51
CA PHE A 210 -27.04 21.79 -5.65
C PHE A 210 -26.74 22.45 -4.28
N ALA A 211 -27.70 23.16 -3.69
CA ALA A 211 -27.63 23.79 -2.37
C ALA A 211 -28.98 23.68 -1.65
N GLY A 212 -29.40 22.45 -1.28
CA GLY A 212 -30.56 22.27 -0.38
C GLY A 212 -31.46 21.03 -0.54
N ARG A 213 -31.14 20.09 -1.46
CA ARG A 213 -31.77 18.75 -1.67
C ARG A 213 -33.28 18.67 -1.93
N LYS A 214 -33.65 17.86 -2.95
CA LYS A 214 -34.58 16.70 -2.83
C LYS A 214 -34.34 15.75 -4.03
N LYS A 215 -33.59 14.67 -3.76
CA LYS A 215 -33.12 13.62 -4.70
C LYS A 215 -32.36 14.13 -5.93
N VAL A 216 -31.03 14.03 -5.89
CA VAL A 216 -30.17 14.06 -7.08
C VAL A 216 -30.32 12.70 -7.75
N SER A 217 -31.45 12.44 -8.44
CA SER A 217 -31.65 11.15 -9.11
C SER A 217 -31.10 11.13 -10.53
N ASP A 218 -30.95 12.30 -11.14
CA ASP A 218 -30.49 12.46 -12.53
C ASP A 218 -29.47 13.61 -12.55
N ALA A 219 -28.24 13.38 -12.10
CA ALA A 219 -27.15 14.30 -12.38
C ALA A 219 -26.38 13.80 -13.60
N ASP A 220 -25.93 14.72 -14.44
CA ASP A 220 -25.07 14.43 -15.57
C ASP A 220 -23.89 15.42 -15.59
N ILE A 221 -22.86 15.10 -16.36
CA ILE A 221 -21.61 15.86 -16.42
C ILE A 221 -21.45 16.41 -17.83
N SER A 222 -21.21 17.71 -17.94
CA SER A 222 -20.87 18.36 -19.21
C SER A 222 -19.44 18.90 -19.18
N LEU A 223 -18.79 18.91 -20.34
CA LEU A 223 -17.48 19.52 -20.51
C LEU A 223 -17.67 21.02 -20.73
N LYS A 224 -17.19 21.84 -19.79
CA LYS A 224 -17.27 23.30 -19.88
C LYS A 224 -16.06 23.90 -20.59
N GLN A 225 -14.86 23.46 -20.22
CA GLN A 225 -13.62 24.02 -20.75
C GLN A 225 -12.51 22.99 -20.83
N VAL A 226 -11.59 23.19 -21.78
CA VAL A 226 -10.38 22.38 -21.98
C VAL A 226 -9.20 23.29 -22.26
N PHE A 227 -8.07 23.01 -21.64
CA PHE A 227 -6.79 23.62 -21.97
C PHE A 227 -5.65 22.64 -21.72
N LYS A 228 -4.53 22.82 -22.41
CA LYS A 228 -3.35 21.96 -22.31
C LYS A 228 -2.14 22.78 -21.85
N PRO A 229 -1.94 22.96 -20.54
CA PRO A 229 -0.75 23.63 -20.02
C PRO A 229 0.52 22.80 -20.23
N HIS A 230 0.38 21.47 -20.12
CA HIS A 230 1.53 20.60 -19.89
C HIS A 230 1.77 19.64 -21.05
N THR A 231 3.01 19.19 -21.17
CA THR A 231 3.44 18.17 -22.14
C THR A 231 3.44 16.75 -21.57
N ALA A 232 3.43 16.62 -20.24
CA ALA A 232 3.33 15.37 -19.50
C ALA A 232 2.14 15.37 -18.54
N ARG A 233 1.94 14.29 -17.77
CA ARG A 233 0.78 14.14 -16.87
C ARG A 233 0.66 15.29 -15.89
N VAL A 234 -0.57 15.71 -15.63
CA VAL A 234 -0.88 16.70 -14.58
C VAL A 234 -0.90 15.97 -13.25
N THR A 235 -0.05 16.37 -12.31
CA THR A 235 0.11 15.68 -11.02
C THR A 235 -0.59 16.41 -9.89
N ALA A 236 -0.78 17.72 -10.01
CA ALA A 236 -1.38 18.53 -8.95
C ALA A 236 -2.20 19.69 -9.50
N LEU A 237 -3.30 20.00 -8.79
CA LEU A 237 -4.18 21.14 -9.05
C LEU A 237 -4.44 21.84 -7.72
N ALA A 238 -4.23 23.15 -7.65
CA ALA A 238 -4.44 23.92 -6.42
C ALA A 238 -5.06 25.28 -6.73
N TYR A 239 -6.22 25.55 -6.14
CA TYR A 239 -6.82 26.88 -6.14
C TYR A 239 -6.26 27.72 -5.00
N GLU A 240 -6.04 28.99 -5.28
CA GLU A 240 -5.74 30.02 -4.28
C GLU A 240 -6.97 30.21 -3.36
N ARG A 241 -6.78 30.79 -2.17
CA ARG A 241 -7.80 30.98 -1.12
C ARG A 241 -9.09 31.60 -1.65
N ASP A 242 -8.97 32.62 -2.49
CA ASP A 242 -10.10 33.36 -3.05
C ASP A 242 -10.61 32.74 -4.37
N GLY A 243 -9.88 31.75 -4.90
CA GLY A 243 -10.22 31.02 -6.11
C GLY A 243 -9.92 31.80 -7.40
N GLU A 244 -9.35 32.99 -7.31
CA GLU A 244 -8.97 33.82 -8.46
C GLU A 244 -7.89 33.16 -9.33
N ILE A 245 -7.00 32.38 -8.70
CA ILE A 245 -5.89 31.71 -9.38
C ILE A 245 -5.99 30.20 -9.21
N LEU A 246 -5.80 29.50 -10.32
CA LEU A 246 -5.51 28.07 -10.36
C LEU A 246 -4.03 27.87 -10.68
N ALA A 247 -3.35 27.04 -9.88
CA ALA A 247 -2.04 26.50 -10.20
C ALA A 247 -2.16 25.03 -10.64
N THR A 248 -1.49 24.67 -11.73
CA THR A 248 -1.40 23.30 -12.24
C THR A 248 0.05 22.86 -12.31
N GLY A 249 0.36 21.69 -11.75
CA GLY A 249 1.71 21.13 -11.70
C GLY A 249 1.80 19.83 -12.48
N SER A 250 2.96 19.56 -13.07
CA SER A 250 3.17 18.39 -13.91
C SER A 250 4.54 17.74 -13.71
N GLU A 251 4.60 16.49 -14.15
CA GLU A 251 5.84 15.74 -14.33
C GLU A 251 6.79 16.38 -15.36
N ASP A 252 6.30 17.28 -16.22
CA ASP A 252 7.12 18.06 -17.17
C ASP A 252 7.98 19.15 -16.53
N GLN A 253 8.01 19.22 -15.19
CA GLN A 253 8.83 20.14 -14.41
C GLN A 253 8.40 21.61 -14.57
N THR A 254 7.10 21.82 -14.82
CA THR A 254 6.50 23.17 -14.87
C THR A 254 5.30 23.30 -13.94
N VAL A 255 5.07 24.53 -13.48
CA VAL A 255 3.84 24.94 -12.81
C VAL A 255 3.24 26.09 -13.60
N PHE A 256 2.01 25.92 -14.07
CA PHE A 256 1.25 26.94 -14.79
C PHE A 256 0.24 27.62 -13.86
N PHE A 257 0.03 28.91 -14.07
CA PHE A 257 -0.93 29.74 -13.36
C PHE A 257 -2.00 30.27 -14.30
N PHE A 258 -3.25 30.23 -13.85
CA PHE A 258 -4.42 30.66 -14.62
C PHE A 258 -5.29 31.60 -13.81
N GLU A 259 -5.78 32.66 -14.45
CA GLU A 259 -6.79 33.56 -13.91
C GLU A 259 -8.18 32.97 -14.17
N VAL A 260 -8.89 32.60 -13.10
CA VAL A 260 -10.08 31.75 -13.16
C VAL A 260 -11.31 32.52 -13.66
N GLU A 261 -11.52 33.77 -13.23
CA GLU A 261 -12.69 34.56 -13.64
C GLU A 261 -12.71 34.90 -15.13
N LYS A 262 -11.54 34.98 -15.77
CA LYS A 262 -11.39 35.25 -17.21
C LYS A 262 -11.30 33.95 -18.02
N ASP A 263 -12.19 32.99 -17.73
CA ASP A 263 -12.22 31.68 -18.38
C ASP A 263 -10.85 30.98 -18.37
N TYR A 264 -10.22 30.87 -17.19
CA TYR A 264 -8.89 30.25 -17.02
C TYR A 264 -7.84 30.79 -18.02
N LYS A 265 -7.74 32.12 -18.15
CA LYS A 265 -6.72 32.76 -19.00
C LYS A 265 -5.32 32.48 -18.43
N PRO A 266 -4.35 32.04 -19.26
CA PRO A 266 -3.00 31.76 -18.78
C PRO A 266 -2.30 33.05 -18.32
N ILE A 267 -1.83 33.06 -17.08
CA ILE A 267 -0.98 34.13 -16.52
C ILE A 267 0.47 33.88 -16.93
N GLY A 268 0.93 32.65 -16.76
CA GLY A 268 2.29 32.23 -17.08
C GLY A 268 2.67 30.94 -16.39
N TYR A 269 3.91 30.51 -16.57
CA TYR A 269 4.47 29.33 -15.90
C TYR A 269 5.84 29.59 -15.31
N ILE A 270 6.24 28.75 -14.36
CA ILE A 270 7.58 28.68 -13.81
C ILE A 270 8.15 27.27 -13.99
N THR A 271 9.47 27.16 -14.07
CA THR A 271 10.19 25.89 -14.14
C THR A 271 10.64 25.44 -12.76
N THR A 272 10.52 24.14 -12.49
CA THR A 272 10.93 23.52 -11.23
C THR A 272 12.19 22.66 -11.45
N PRO A 273 13.03 22.44 -10.42
CA PRO A 273 14.23 21.62 -10.54
C PRO A 273 13.95 20.10 -10.66
N GLY A 274 12.68 19.69 -10.66
CA GLY A 274 12.26 18.30 -10.81
C GLY A 274 10.75 18.16 -10.99
N PRO A 275 10.27 16.92 -11.23
CA PRO A 275 8.84 16.63 -11.41
C PRO A 275 8.01 17.08 -10.23
N VAL A 276 6.92 17.82 -10.49
CA VAL A 276 6.02 18.29 -9.43
C VAL A 276 5.17 17.11 -8.97
N CYS A 277 5.06 16.89 -7.66
CA CYS A 277 4.18 15.87 -7.08
C CYS A 277 3.01 16.46 -6.30
N GLN A 278 3.15 17.65 -5.72
CA GLN A 278 2.07 18.29 -4.96
C GLN A 278 2.16 19.82 -5.01
N LEU A 279 0.99 20.47 -5.03
CA LEU A 279 0.83 21.92 -4.97
C LEU A 279 -0.12 22.29 -3.84
N ILE A 280 0.28 23.24 -2.99
CA ILE A 280 -0.55 23.72 -1.88
C ILE A 280 -0.42 25.23 -1.72
N TRP A 281 -1.52 25.94 -1.87
CA TRP A 281 -1.60 27.34 -1.47
C TRP A 281 -1.62 27.48 0.05
N SER A 282 -0.93 28.50 0.54
CA SER A 282 -0.95 28.89 1.94
C SER A 282 -2.38 29.15 2.42
N PRO A 283 -2.75 28.74 3.63
CA PRO A 283 -4.09 28.95 4.18
C PRO A 283 -4.28 30.39 4.69
N ASN A 284 -5.54 30.80 4.96
CA ASN A 284 -5.88 32.15 5.44
C ASN A 284 -5.18 32.59 6.75
N SER A 285 -4.55 31.68 7.48
CA SER A 285 -3.73 32.00 8.65
C SER A 285 -2.40 32.69 8.31
N HIS A 286 -1.96 32.61 7.06
CA HIS A 286 -0.71 33.20 6.60
C HIS A 286 -0.97 34.60 6.02
N PRO A 287 -0.10 35.59 6.31
CA PRO A 287 -0.33 36.97 5.87
C PRO A 287 -0.30 37.11 4.35
N ASP A 288 0.66 36.45 3.70
CA ASP A 288 0.84 36.49 2.26
C ASP A 288 0.27 35.23 1.61
N SER A 289 -0.25 35.35 0.38
CA SER A 289 -0.61 34.21 -0.45
C SER A 289 0.62 33.69 -1.18
N THR A 290 1.17 32.60 -0.66
CA THR A 290 2.27 31.84 -1.26
C THR A 290 1.81 30.44 -1.67
N LEU A 291 2.42 29.91 -2.72
CA LEU A 291 2.25 28.54 -3.21
C LEU A 291 3.49 27.71 -2.85
N LEU A 292 3.26 26.61 -2.13
CA LEU A 292 4.23 25.57 -1.88
C LEU A 292 4.18 24.54 -3.01
N ILE A 293 5.34 24.30 -3.63
CA ILE A 293 5.52 23.37 -4.73
C ILE A 293 6.46 22.28 -4.25
N ILE A 294 6.00 21.05 -4.30
CA ILE A 294 6.76 19.89 -3.83
C ILE A 294 7.15 19.08 -5.05
N CYS A 295 8.45 18.81 -5.18
CA CYS A 295 9.00 18.01 -6.25
C CYS A 295 9.40 16.63 -5.74
N GLU A 296 9.30 15.64 -6.62
CA GLU A 296 9.64 14.25 -6.30
C GLU A 296 11.10 14.06 -5.89
N ASN A 297 12.00 14.89 -6.43
CA ASN A 297 13.44 14.82 -6.21
C ASN A 297 13.93 15.55 -4.94
N GLY A 298 13.08 15.68 -3.92
CA GLY A 298 13.46 16.27 -2.63
C GLY A 298 13.59 17.80 -2.62
N TYR A 299 13.18 18.46 -3.70
CA TYR A 299 13.10 19.92 -3.76
C TYR A 299 11.72 20.41 -3.34
N VAL A 300 11.69 21.45 -2.53
CA VAL A 300 10.47 22.18 -2.17
C VAL A 300 10.69 23.65 -2.50
N LEU A 301 9.76 24.24 -3.25
CA LEU A 301 9.80 25.64 -3.61
C LEU A 301 8.65 26.37 -2.92
N GLU A 302 8.91 27.58 -2.45
CA GLU A 302 7.87 28.51 -2.02
C GLU A 302 7.88 29.71 -2.96
N THR A 303 6.73 29.98 -3.56
CA THR A 303 6.58 31.01 -4.58
C THR A 303 5.47 31.99 -4.19
N PRO A 304 5.61 33.29 -4.44
CA PRO A 304 4.57 34.27 -4.13
C PRO A 304 3.41 34.20 -5.11
N TYR A 305 2.30 34.84 -4.78
CA TYR A 305 1.19 35.09 -5.72
C TYR A 305 1.71 35.76 -7.01
N PRO A 306 1.42 35.23 -8.20
CA PRO A 306 1.92 35.78 -9.45
C PRO A 306 1.22 37.10 -9.78
N THR A 307 1.97 38.10 -10.23
CA THR A 307 1.40 39.40 -10.60
C THR A 307 0.55 39.26 -11.88
N ILE A 308 -0.75 39.54 -11.77
CA ILE A 308 -1.65 39.62 -12.92
C ILE A 308 -1.35 40.94 -13.65
N LYS A 309 -0.76 40.85 -14.85
CA LYS A 309 -0.57 42.01 -15.72
C LYS A 309 -1.87 42.24 -16.52
N GLU A 310 -2.52 43.38 -16.30
CA GLU A 310 -3.59 43.83 -17.19
C GLU A 310 -3.00 44.12 -18.58
N GLU A 311 -3.75 43.78 -19.62
CA GLU A 311 -3.31 43.62 -21.01
C GLU A 311 -2.43 44.77 -21.54
N GLU A 312 -1.18 44.45 -21.91
CA GLU A 312 -0.72 44.89 -23.22
C GLU A 312 -1.14 43.80 -24.20
N GLU A 313 -1.89 44.15 -25.24
CA GLU A 313 -2.18 43.31 -26.41
C GLU A 313 -0.89 42.97 -27.19
N ASN A 314 0.13 42.43 -26.53
CA ASN A 314 1.28 41.88 -27.22
C ASN A 314 0.86 40.53 -27.80
N ARG A 315 0.33 40.60 -29.04
CA ARG A 315 0.16 39.45 -29.93
C ARG A 315 1.48 38.69 -30.22
N ASP A 316 2.59 39.15 -29.66
CA ASP A 316 3.95 38.62 -29.79
C ASP A 316 4.55 38.09 -28.47
N VAL A 317 3.75 37.55 -27.54
CA VAL A 317 4.32 36.84 -26.38
C VAL A 317 4.92 35.49 -26.84
N VAL A 318 6.25 35.48 -27.02
CA VAL A 318 7.04 34.30 -27.45
C VAL A 318 7.12 33.22 -26.35
N SER A 319 6.91 33.59 -25.08
CA SER A 319 6.95 32.67 -23.94
C SER A 319 6.09 33.15 -22.78
N TYR A 320 5.35 32.23 -22.16
CA TYR A 320 4.56 32.42 -20.94
C TYR A 320 5.42 32.29 -19.66
N GLU A 321 6.75 32.19 -19.77
CA GLU A 321 7.65 31.99 -18.63
C GLU A 321 7.75 33.24 -17.73
N ILE A 322 7.45 33.08 -16.44
CA ILE A 322 7.55 34.13 -15.43
C ILE A 322 8.97 34.13 -14.84
N LYS A 323 9.85 35.00 -15.35
CA LYS A 323 11.26 35.07 -14.89
C LYS A 323 11.47 35.91 -13.64
N ASP A 324 10.63 36.90 -13.39
CA ASP A 324 10.80 37.89 -12.32
C ASP A 324 10.17 37.44 -10.99
N MET A 325 10.06 36.13 -10.74
CA MET A 325 9.41 35.58 -9.56
C MET A 325 10.44 35.19 -8.50
N HIS A 326 10.31 35.76 -7.30
CA HIS A 326 11.19 35.43 -6.17
C HIS A 326 10.82 34.09 -5.55
N ILE A 327 11.41 33.01 -6.08
CA ILE A 327 11.20 31.64 -5.62
C ILE A 327 12.20 31.31 -4.51
N LYS A 328 11.72 30.94 -3.33
CA LYS A 328 12.56 30.32 -2.30
C LYS A 328 12.68 28.83 -2.59
N CYS A 329 13.88 28.28 -2.52
CA CYS A 329 14.16 26.89 -2.80
C CYS A 329 14.77 26.20 -1.58
N PHE A 330 14.20 25.05 -1.21
CA PHE A 330 14.65 24.18 -0.15
C PHE A 330 15.00 22.82 -0.76
N HIS A 331 16.21 22.32 -0.49
CA HIS A 331 16.65 21.01 -0.96
C HIS A 331 16.93 20.09 0.23
N PHE A 332 16.24 18.95 0.27
CA PHE A 332 16.40 17.95 1.31
C PHE A 332 17.26 16.79 0.80
N SER A 333 18.40 16.56 1.45
CA SER A 333 19.33 15.47 1.15
C SER A 333 19.49 14.54 2.36
N SER A 334 19.64 13.22 2.14
CA SER A 334 19.88 12.29 3.26
C SER A 334 21.20 12.60 3.97
N VAL A 335 21.13 12.64 5.31
CA VAL A 335 22.27 12.87 6.21
C VAL A 335 22.66 11.57 6.94
N LYS A 336 21.98 10.44 6.68
CA LYS A 336 22.17 9.19 7.44
C LYS A 336 23.61 8.72 7.49
N SER A 337 24.30 8.69 6.35
CA SER A 337 25.72 8.30 6.28
C SER A 337 26.62 9.22 7.12
N LYS A 338 26.34 10.53 7.15
CA LYS A 338 27.05 11.49 8.01
C LYS A 338 26.80 11.18 9.48
N THR A 339 25.55 10.92 9.86
CA THR A 339 25.18 10.58 11.25
C THR A 339 25.83 9.25 11.70
N LEU A 340 25.76 8.21 10.87
CA LEU A 340 26.41 6.92 11.16
C LEU A 340 27.93 7.07 11.31
N ARG A 341 28.56 7.88 10.44
CA ARG A 341 29.98 8.20 10.56
C ARG A 341 30.30 8.95 11.86
N PHE A 342 29.46 9.90 12.28
CA PHE A 342 29.65 10.57 13.57
C PHE A 342 29.52 9.62 14.76
N ILE A 343 28.54 8.70 14.74
CA ILE A 343 28.37 7.66 15.75
C ILE A 343 29.62 6.76 15.81
N GLU A 344 30.14 6.36 14.65
CA GLU A 344 31.34 5.52 14.56
C GLU A 344 32.60 6.25 15.07
N ILE A 345 32.76 7.55 14.74
CA ILE A 345 33.84 8.39 15.29
C ILE A 345 33.77 8.43 16.82
N GLU A 346 32.57 8.63 17.37
CA GLU A 346 32.37 8.71 18.82
C GLU A 346 32.63 7.36 19.50
N LYS A 347 32.21 6.24 18.88
CA LYS A 347 32.49 4.88 19.33
C LYS A 347 34.00 4.60 19.37
N ARG A 348 34.73 4.94 18.30
CA ARG A 348 36.19 4.80 18.23
C ARG A 348 36.88 5.63 19.31
N LYS A 349 36.42 6.86 19.57
CA LYS A 349 36.95 7.71 20.64
C LYS A 349 36.77 7.08 22.02
N ARG A 350 35.57 6.59 22.35
CA ARG A 350 35.31 5.89 23.63
C ARG A 350 36.15 4.63 23.79
N LEU A 351 36.36 3.89 22.69
CA LEU A 351 37.14 2.66 22.72
C LEU A 351 38.64 2.94 22.92
N LYS A 352 39.17 4.02 22.33
CA LYS A 352 40.52 4.53 22.62
C LYS A 352 40.66 4.95 24.09
N GLU A 353 39.72 5.75 24.61
CA GLU A 353 39.74 6.18 26.02
C GLU A 353 39.67 4.98 26.99
N LEU A 354 38.91 3.93 26.66
CA LEU A 354 38.85 2.71 27.46
C LEU A 354 40.15 1.89 27.38
N LYS A 355 40.73 1.74 26.19
CA LYS A 355 42.04 1.10 25.99
C LYS A 355 43.13 1.84 26.76
N GLU A 356 43.15 3.17 26.74
CA GLU A 356 44.08 4.00 27.52
C GLU A 356 43.93 3.80 29.03
N LYS A 357 42.69 3.80 29.55
CA LYS A 357 42.42 3.51 30.97
C LYS A 357 42.87 2.10 31.38
N GLN A 358 42.58 1.09 30.55
CA GLN A 358 43.01 -0.29 30.81
C GLN A 358 44.54 -0.45 30.75
N LYS A 359 45.22 0.28 29.85
CA LYS A 359 46.68 0.35 29.80
C LYS A 359 47.24 0.99 31.07
N GLU A 360 46.64 2.08 31.55
CA GLU A 360 47.04 2.75 32.78
C GLU A 360 46.83 1.87 34.02
N GLU A 361 45.72 1.14 34.12
CA GLU A 361 45.46 0.16 35.17
C GLU A 361 46.45 -1.00 35.13
N ARG A 362 46.72 -1.57 33.95
CA ARG A 362 47.75 -2.62 33.78
C ARG A 362 49.14 -2.11 34.19
N ARG A 363 49.51 -0.89 33.81
CA ARG A 363 50.78 -0.27 34.23
C ARG A 363 50.87 -0.16 35.75
N LYS A 364 49.79 0.24 36.42
CA LYS A 364 49.73 0.31 37.90
C LYS A 364 49.85 -1.07 38.55
N GLN A 365 49.22 -2.10 37.99
CA GLN A 365 49.32 -3.48 38.48
C GLN A 365 50.74 -4.04 38.31
N LEU A 366 51.34 -3.92 37.12
CA LEU A 366 52.70 -4.38 36.84
C LEU A 366 53.74 -3.66 37.70
N ALA A 367 53.58 -2.36 37.93
CA ALA A 367 54.45 -1.60 38.83
C ALA A 367 54.32 -2.02 40.31
N ALA A 368 53.16 -2.55 40.72
CA ALA A 368 52.95 -3.08 42.07
C ALA A 368 53.52 -4.50 42.25
N GLU A 369 53.49 -5.33 41.20
CA GLU A 369 53.98 -6.72 41.24
C GLU A 369 55.50 -6.83 41.00
N MET A 370 56.06 -6.01 40.10
CA MET A 370 57.48 -6.03 39.74
C MET A 370 58.15 -4.70 40.06
N GLY A 371 58.65 -4.57 41.28
CA GLY A 371 59.38 -3.37 41.71
C GLY A 371 60.47 -2.95 40.71
N GLY A 372 60.34 -1.76 40.15
CA GLY A 372 61.35 -1.03 39.36
C GLY A 372 61.72 -1.57 37.97
N ASN A 373 61.55 -2.87 37.70
CA ASN A 373 61.94 -3.49 36.41
C ASN A 373 60.77 -3.65 35.42
N GLY A 374 59.51 -3.47 35.84
CA GLY A 374 58.34 -3.59 34.95
C GLY A 374 58.20 -2.47 33.90
N GLU A 375 58.86 -1.32 34.08
CA GLU A 375 58.79 -0.21 33.11
C GLU A 375 59.50 -0.51 31.78
N LYS A 376 60.49 -1.42 31.77
CA LYS A 376 61.25 -1.76 30.56
C LYS A 376 60.54 -2.77 29.65
N GLU A 377 59.75 -3.69 30.20
CA GLU A 377 58.94 -4.62 29.39
C GLU A 377 57.73 -3.91 28.76
N PHE A 378 57.15 -2.91 29.44
CA PHE A 378 56.00 -2.17 28.93
C PHE A 378 56.33 -1.33 27.68
N HIS A 379 57.53 -0.72 27.63
CA HIS A 379 57.96 0.06 26.46
C HIS A 379 58.21 -0.79 25.20
N ALA A 380 58.43 -2.10 25.33
CA ALA A 380 58.62 -2.99 24.18
C ALA A 380 57.30 -3.40 23.51
N GLU A 381 56.17 -3.37 24.24
CA GLU A 381 54.83 -3.66 23.69
C GLU A 381 54.12 -2.42 23.09
N GLU A 382 54.63 -1.21 23.31
CA GLU A 382 53.99 0.04 22.87
C GLU A 382 54.14 0.34 21.36
N GLU A 383 55.00 -0.37 20.62
CA GLU A 383 55.31 -0.05 19.22
C GLU A 383 54.38 -0.68 18.16
N GLU A 384 53.40 -1.51 18.54
CA GLU A 384 52.35 -1.95 17.59
C GLU A 384 51.26 -0.86 17.45
N VAL A 385 51.51 0.10 16.57
CA VAL A 385 50.49 1.04 16.11
C VAL A 385 49.50 0.26 15.23
N GLU A 386 48.38 -0.18 15.81
CA GLU A 386 47.21 -0.66 15.07
C GLU A 386 46.84 0.40 14.02
N ALA A 387 46.99 0.09 12.73
CA ALA A 387 46.57 0.97 11.65
C ALA A 387 45.05 1.16 11.74
N GLU A 388 44.60 2.39 11.99
CA GLU A 388 43.17 2.68 12.04
C GLU A 388 42.53 2.48 10.67
N GLU A 389 41.55 1.59 10.59
CA GLU A 389 40.74 1.41 9.38
C GLU A 389 40.13 2.76 8.96
N PRO A 390 40.07 3.07 7.66
CA PRO A 390 39.46 4.30 7.18
C PRO A 390 37.99 4.39 7.64
N LEU A 391 37.54 5.60 7.97
CA LEU A 391 36.14 5.83 8.30
C LEU A 391 35.26 5.54 7.07
N PRO A 392 34.03 5.03 7.26
CA PRO A 392 33.11 4.83 6.16
C PRO A 392 32.90 6.12 5.37
N GLU A 393 32.87 5.99 4.04
CA GLU A 393 32.64 7.12 3.14
C GLU A 393 31.24 7.71 3.33
N ILE A 394 31.11 9.02 3.15
CA ILE A 394 29.82 9.69 3.21
C ILE A 394 29.10 9.39 1.90
N PHE A 395 28.17 8.44 1.95
CA PHE A 395 27.29 8.13 0.84
C PHE A 395 26.08 9.07 0.85
N ILE A 396 25.89 9.85 -0.22
CA ILE A 396 24.63 10.55 -0.49
C ILE A 396 24.00 9.81 -1.66
N PRO A 397 22.79 9.23 -1.50
CA PRO A 397 22.14 8.50 -2.57
C PRO A 397 21.93 9.40 -3.77
N SER A 398 22.18 8.86 -4.97
CA SER A 398 22.00 9.56 -6.24
C SER A 398 20.53 9.91 -6.50
N THR A 399 19.62 9.07 -6.01
CA THR A 399 18.18 9.33 -5.96
C THR A 399 17.78 9.81 -4.56
N PRO A 400 17.35 11.07 -4.40
CA PRO A 400 16.87 11.58 -3.10
C PRO A 400 15.59 10.86 -2.67
N CYS A 401 15.31 10.86 -1.37
CA CYS A 401 14.07 10.28 -0.84
C CYS A 401 12.85 10.99 -1.43
N HIS A 402 11.85 10.22 -1.84
CA HIS A 402 10.62 10.77 -2.41
C HIS A 402 9.86 11.53 -1.32
N ILE A 403 9.42 12.73 -1.63
CA ILE A 403 8.49 13.45 -0.77
C ILE A 403 7.09 12.89 -1.01
N LEU A 404 6.48 12.32 0.04
CA LEU A 404 5.13 11.78 -0.04
C LEU A 404 4.06 12.87 0.02
N CYS A 405 4.24 13.81 0.93
CA CYS A 405 3.33 14.95 1.09
C CYS A 405 4.01 16.08 1.85
N GLY A 406 3.47 17.29 1.72
CA GLY A 406 3.79 18.40 2.62
C GLY A 406 2.57 19.28 2.85
N PHE A 407 2.68 20.23 3.79
CA PHE A 407 1.64 21.22 4.06
C PHE A 407 2.18 22.37 4.92
N TYR A 408 1.55 23.53 4.84
CA TYR A 408 1.84 24.66 5.71
C TYR A 408 1.41 24.40 7.16
N SER A 409 2.22 24.82 8.14
CA SER A 409 1.82 24.81 9.56
C SER A 409 1.56 26.22 10.07
N GLU A 410 2.61 26.90 10.53
CA GLU A 410 2.55 28.29 10.98
C GLU A 410 3.03 29.22 9.86
N PRO A 411 2.74 30.54 9.93
CA PRO A 411 3.31 31.52 9.03
C PRO A 411 4.84 31.35 8.88
N GLY A 412 5.30 31.14 7.65
CA GLY A 412 6.71 30.91 7.33
C GLY A 412 7.25 29.50 7.63
N LYS A 413 6.41 28.54 8.05
CA LYS A 413 6.80 27.15 8.31
C LYS A 413 5.93 26.17 7.52
N PHE A 414 6.54 25.09 7.07
CA PHE A 414 5.86 23.97 6.43
C PHE A 414 6.44 22.65 6.93
N TRP A 415 5.65 21.59 6.83
CA TRP A 415 6.07 20.21 7.09
C TRP A 415 6.13 19.44 5.79
N VAL A 416 7.05 18.48 5.76
CA VAL A 416 7.23 17.56 4.65
C VAL A 416 7.41 16.17 5.22
N SER A 417 6.68 15.21 4.67
CA SER A 417 6.87 13.79 4.91
C SER A 417 7.73 13.21 3.80
N LEU A 418 8.90 12.68 4.17
CA LEU A 418 9.85 12.04 3.28
C LEU A 418 9.77 10.53 3.48
N PHE A 419 9.68 9.77 2.39
CA PHE A 419 9.78 8.32 2.41
C PHE A 419 10.87 7.87 1.47
N GLY A 420 11.77 7.05 1.99
CA GLY A 420 12.85 6.46 1.22
C GLY A 420 12.99 5.00 1.61
N ILE A 421 13.01 4.15 0.59
CA ILE A 421 13.65 2.85 0.69
C ILE A 421 15.14 3.18 0.75
N GLU A 422 15.64 3.58 1.91
CA GLU A 422 17.02 3.25 2.20
C GLU A 422 17.02 1.73 2.12
N ALA A 423 17.67 1.19 1.09
CA ALA A 423 18.02 -0.21 1.06
C ALA A 423 18.88 -0.44 2.30
N GLU A 424 18.21 -0.63 3.44
CA GLU A 424 18.84 -1.24 4.58
C GLU A 424 19.39 -2.54 4.00
N PRO A 425 20.70 -2.82 4.10
CA PRO A 425 21.11 -4.20 4.00
C PRO A 425 20.16 -4.94 4.94
N ILE A 426 19.43 -5.92 4.39
CA ILE A 426 18.57 -6.82 5.18
C ILE A 426 19.37 -7.07 6.45
N PRO A 427 18.84 -6.72 7.65
CA PRO A 427 19.60 -6.89 8.87
C PRO A 427 20.14 -8.30 8.80
N GLU A 428 21.48 -8.46 8.77
CA GLU A 428 22.04 -9.79 8.87
C GLU A 428 21.41 -10.37 10.13
N ASP A 429 20.71 -11.49 9.95
CA ASP A 429 20.08 -12.16 11.07
C ASP A 429 21.12 -12.23 12.18
N ILE A 430 20.71 -11.95 13.42
CA ILE A 430 21.59 -12.11 14.58
C ILE A 430 21.83 -13.62 14.71
N GLU A 431 22.78 -14.14 13.93
CA GLU A 431 23.38 -15.44 14.15
C GLU A 431 24.34 -15.30 15.35
N ASP A 432 23.79 -14.93 16.50
CA ASP A 432 24.43 -15.33 17.75
C ASP A 432 24.07 -16.81 17.94
N PRO A 433 25.03 -17.74 17.81
CA PRO A 433 24.79 -19.17 18.01
C PRO A 433 24.30 -19.51 19.44
N LYS A 434 24.23 -18.53 20.35
CA LYS A 434 23.63 -18.66 21.68
C LYS A 434 22.23 -18.05 21.81
N SER A 435 21.73 -17.33 20.81
CA SER A 435 20.41 -16.71 20.85
C SER A 435 19.32 -17.68 20.36
N TYR A 436 18.23 -17.80 21.11
CA TYR A 436 17.06 -18.57 20.70
C TYR A 436 16.09 -17.62 19.99
N SER A 437 15.45 -18.08 18.90
CA SER A 437 14.33 -17.33 18.30
C SER A 437 13.26 -17.03 19.34
N ILE A 438 12.50 -15.93 19.17
CA ILE A 438 11.45 -15.51 20.11
C ILE A 438 10.48 -16.65 20.43
N GLU A 439 10.15 -17.47 19.43
CA GLU A 439 9.26 -18.62 19.59
C GLU A 439 9.92 -19.75 20.41
N ASN A 440 11.20 -20.03 20.17
CA ASN A 440 11.95 -21.03 20.94
C ASN A 440 12.20 -20.59 22.39
N ALA A 441 12.46 -19.30 22.61
CA ALA A 441 12.59 -18.71 23.94
C ALA A 441 11.26 -18.79 24.71
N ARG A 442 10.12 -18.57 24.03
CA ARG A 442 8.79 -18.75 24.61
C ARG A 442 8.53 -20.22 24.99
N ARG A 443 8.76 -21.16 24.07
CA ARG A 443 8.58 -22.60 24.33
C ARG A 443 9.45 -23.07 25.49
N LYS A 444 10.69 -22.61 25.58
CA LYS A 444 11.60 -22.93 26.70
C LYS A 444 11.09 -22.35 28.02
N ARG A 445 10.65 -21.09 28.06
CA ARG A 445 10.05 -20.50 29.28
C ARG A 445 8.80 -21.26 29.73
N GLU A 446 7.93 -21.67 28.81
CA GLU A 446 6.75 -22.47 29.11
C GLU A 446 7.14 -23.85 29.66
N HIS A 447 8.16 -24.50 29.07
CA HIS A 447 8.69 -25.77 29.55
C HIS A 447 9.34 -25.66 30.94
N ASP A 448 10.18 -24.63 31.17
CA ASP A 448 10.83 -24.38 32.46
C ASP A 448 9.79 -24.11 33.56
N LYS A 449 8.71 -23.40 33.23
CA LYS A 449 7.59 -23.16 34.16
C LYS A 449 6.87 -24.48 34.51
N LEU A 450 6.59 -25.31 33.50
CA LEU A 450 5.98 -26.63 33.71
C LEU A 450 6.87 -27.53 34.59
N MET A 451 8.18 -27.54 34.33
CA MET A 451 9.14 -28.33 35.10
C MET A 451 9.20 -27.89 36.56
N LYS A 452 9.15 -26.58 36.82
CA LYS A 452 9.11 -26.03 38.18
C LYS A 452 7.83 -26.46 38.92
N GLU A 453 6.67 -26.38 38.28
CA GLU A 453 5.41 -26.85 38.86
C GLU A 453 5.45 -28.36 39.18
N VAL A 454 6.05 -29.17 38.30
CA VAL A 454 6.24 -30.60 38.53
C VAL A 454 7.17 -30.86 39.72
N GLU A 455 8.25 -30.08 39.88
CA GLU A 455 9.15 -30.19 41.03
C GLU A 455 8.47 -29.82 42.35
N GLU A 456 7.66 -28.75 42.37
CA GLU A 456 6.88 -28.35 43.54
C GLU A 456 5.87 -29.44 43.95
N ILE A 457 5.18 -30.06 42.98
CA ILE A 457 4.28 -31.19 43.24
C ILE A 457 5.06 -32.40 43.79
N LYS A 458 6.24 -32.71 43.23
CA LYS A 458 7.10 -33.79 43.73
C LYS A 458 7.58 -33.52 45.15
N ALA A 459 7.97 -32.28 45.47
CA ALA A 459 8.38 -31.87 46.80
C ALA A 459 7.23 -32.04 47.81
N GLY A 460 6.02 -31.57 47.48
CA GLY A 460 4.84 -31.75 48.33
C GLY A 460 4.47 -33.23 48.56
N LYS A 461 4.62 -34.09 47.54
CA LYS A 461 4.44 -35.54 47.71
C LYS A 461 5.49 -36.16 48.63
N ARG A 462 6.76 -35.72 48.54
CA ARG A 462 7.84 -36.20 49.42
C ARG A 462 7.58 -35.82 50.88
N GLU A 463 7.08 -34.62 51.15
CA GLU A 463 6.69 -34.20 52.50
C GLU A 463 5.54 -35.03 53.07
N LYS A 464 4.48 -35.25 52.28
CA LYS A 464 3.36 -36.12 52.68
C LYS A 464 3.85 -37.54 52.98
N LEU A 465 4.73 -38.09 52.15
CA LEU A 465 5.29 -39.42 52.35
C LEU A 465 6.12 -39.49 53.65
N LYS A 466 6.88 -38.43 53.95
CA LYS A 466 7.64 -38.31 55.21
C LYS A 466 6.73 -38.25 56.43
N ALA A 467 5.62 -37.49 56.35
CA ALA A 467 4.62 -37.42 57.42
C ALA A 467 3.96 -38.79 57.68
N LEU A 468 3.50 -39.47 56.63
CA LEU A 468 2.93 -40.82 56.69
C LEU A 468 3.94 -41.83 57.27
N ARG A 469 5.22 -41.73 56.89
CA ARG A 469 6.27 -42.59 57.44
C ARG A 469 6.45 -42.37 58.95
N ASN A 470 6.41 -41.12 59.40
CA ASN A 470 6.50 -40.80 60.84
C ASN A 470 5.28 -41.30 61.62
N GLU A 471 4.08 -41.14 61.09
CA GLU A 471 2.86 -41.70 61.70
C GLU A 471 2.93 -43.24 61.77
N PHE A 472 3.39 -43.86 60.70
CA PHE A 472 3.58 -45.32 60.67
C PHE A 472 4.60 -45.79 61.70
N TRP A 473 5.70 -45.06 61.91
CA TRP A 473 6.67 -45.37 62.97
C TRP A 473 6.07 -45.23 64.37
N LYS A 474 5.26 -44.19 64.63
CA LYS A 474 4.53 -44.05 65.90
C LYS A 474 3.56 -45.20 66.13
N LEU A 475 2.82 -45.61 65.11
CA LEU A 475 1.91 -46.75 65.19
C LEU A 475 2.66 -48.07 65.44
N LEU A 476 3.85 -48.23 64.85
CA LEU A 476 4.73 -49.36 65.14
C LEU A 476 5.18 -49.39 66.60
N GLU A 477 5.56 -48.25 67.16
CA GLU A 477 5.96 -48.11 68.57
C GLU A 477 4.79 -48.44 69.50
N MET A 478 3.61 -47.85 69.27
CA MET A 478 2.39 -48.17 70.02
C MET A 478 2.01 -49.66 69.93
N ASN A 479 2.21 -50.28 68.76
CA ASN A 479 1.94 -51.71 68.60
C ASN A 479 2.97 -52.60 69.34
N GLN A 480 4.20 -52.14 69.53
CA GLN A 480 5.21 -52.86 70.33
C GLN A 480 4.93 -52.81 71.84
N GLU A 481 4.31 -51.73 72.33
CA GLU A 481 3.91 -51.59 73.73
C GLU A 481 2.72 -52.50 74.12
N LEU A 482 1.94 -52.98 73.14
CA LEU A 482 0.80 -53.87 73.41
C LEU A 482 1.27 -55.28 73.84
N PRO A 483 0.53 -55.97 74.73
CA PRO A 483 0.82 -57.36 75.10
C PRO A 483 0.87 -58.29 73.87
N LYS A 484 1.77 -59.28 73.85
CA LYS A 484 2.07 -60.14 72.68
C LYS A 484 0.86 -60.75 71.95
N HIS A 485 -0.26 -60.97 72.63
CA HIS A 485 -1.49 -61.54 72.04
C HIS A 485 -2.38 -60.50 71.34
N MET A 486 -2.14 -59.20 71.57
CA MET A 486 -2.84 -58.06 70.94
C MET A 486 -1.99 -57.32 69.90
N GLN A 487 -0.73 -57.70 69.71
CA GLN A 487 0.15 -57.07 68.72
C GLN A 487 -0.28 -57.47 67.29
N PHE A 488 -0.45 -56.47 66.42
CA PHE A 488 -0.71 -56.69 65.00
C PHE A 488 0.56 -57.22 64.31
N LYS A 489 0.45 -58.33 63.57
CA LYS A 489 1.55 -58.90 62.79
C LYS A 489 1.80 -58.09 61.53
N ARG A 490 3.07 -57.72 61.28
CA ARG A 490 3.47 -56.92 60.11
C ARG A 490 3.47 -57.80 58.85
N THR A 491 2.64 -57.47 57.87
CA THR A 491 2.53 -58.20 56.58
C THR A 491 3.30 -57.55 55.43
N VAL A 492 3.89 -56.35 55.60
CA VAL A 492 4.66 -55.66 54.55
C VAL A 492 5.94 -55.03 55.15
N SER A 493 7.09 -55.31 54.54
CA SER A 493 8.36 -54.63 54.82
C SER A 493 8.53 -53.42 53.89
N LEU A 494 8.72 -52.24 54.47
CA LEU A 494 9.15 -51.05 53.72
C LEU A 494 10.67 -51.18 53.52
N LYS A 495 11.11 -51.60 52.33
CA LYS A 495 12.51 -51.47 51.92
C LYS A 495 12.86 -49.99 51.81
N GLU A 496 14.03 -49.62 52.30
CA GLU A 496 14.59 -48.28 52.18
C GLU A 496 14.77 -47.93 50.69
N ILE A 497 14.13 -46.84 50.25
CA ILE A 497 14.37 -46.14 48.98
C ILE A 497 14.58 -44.67 49.32
#